data_AF-A0A948D085-F1
#
_entry.id   AF-A0A948D085-F1
#
_cell.length_a   1.000
_cell.length_b   1.000
_cell.length_c   1.000
_cell.angle_alpha   90.00
_cell.angle_beta   90.00
_cell.angle_gamma   90.00
#
_symmetry.space_group_name_H-M   'P 1'
#
loop_
_entity.id
_entity.type
_entity.pdbx_description
1 polymer ?
#
loop_
_entity_poly.entity_id
_entity_poly.type
_entity_poly.pdbx_seq_one_letter_code
_entity_poly.pdbx_strand_id
1 'polypeptide(L)'
;MPKKISNNKSDNKVTKVSSMKKEKTVVKSTLSNKSNELNDSEANDARKEILSIITKDTKTDSVKPPKRSGTTTETKTGTEITVRRQVAIAALAVVVVVVLALGVFGVGLYRYNWNDSEFGQRVVKFLPYPAAIVGTSFVTYKSFNEDYKALEHYYTKQYELNPEAVVMPSSQDMKDVIMDKNISDAVLKKEAKKAGVAVSDQELNDEVAKVIEDSGGQDLLEQSLEELYGWDVDKFKNSIIKTYLLRQKMQAYIAENDDNEYNSIAKTKIENIYKDLNEDEYTFEELANSYSEDVTAGPGGDLGFMSLDEMDEDLAMAVSSMDENEISGVVKSRYGYHIIKKEEAVMGAEVEEGTDGEGVAQYHISHIFVGTQSIDDYLNNKADDFSVHNFVQ
;
A
#
# COMPACT_ATOMS: atom_id res chain seq x y z
N MET A 1 7.79 -62.29 -34.69
CA MET A 1 6.43 -62.87 -34.89
C MET A 1 5.53 -62.44 -33.72
N PRO A 2 4.21 -62.25 -33.94
CA PRO A 2 3.46 -60.97 -33.75
C PRO A 2 2.51 -60.98 -32.52
N LYS A 3 1.79 -59.91 -32.10
CA LYS A 3 0.78 -59.01 -32.74
C LYS A 3 0.68 -57.69 -31.92
N LYS A 4 0.69 -56.46 -32.49
CA LYS A 4 -0.34 -55.68 -33.23
C LYS A 4 -1.71 -55.52 -32.55
N ILE A 5 -2.01 -54.34 -31.99
CA ILE A 5 -3.26 -53.51 -32.04
C ILE A 5 -2.83 -52.06 -31.70
N SER A 6 -2.67 -51.10 -32.64
CA SER A 6 -3.65 -50.17 -33.23
C SER A 6 -4.51 -49.35 -32.26
N ASN A 7 -4.16 -48.07 -32.00
CA ASN A 7 -5.06 -46.97 -32.37
C ASN A 7 -4.39 -45.58 -32.36
N ASN A 8 -4.82 -44.78 -33.33
CA ASN A 8 -4.29 -43.52 -33.80
C ASN A 8 -5.38 -42.45 -33.66
N LYS A 9 -5.11 -41.33 -32.98
CA LYS A 9 -5.72 -39.99 -33.20
C LYS A 9 -5.30 -39.00 -32.11
N SER A 10 -4.34 -38.11 -32.39
CA SER A 10 -4.21 -36.84 -31.65
C SER A 10 -3.33 -35.76 -32.31
N ASP A 11 -2.75 -35.96 -33.50
CA ASP A 11 -1.81 -34.98 -34.05
C ASP A 11 -2.37 -34.25 -35.28
N ASN A 12 -3.29 -33.30 -35.06
CA ASN A 12 -3.52 -32.22 -36.04
C ASN A 12 -4.31 -31.00 -35.50
N LYS A 13 -3.98 -30.50 -34.30
CA LYS A 13 -4.59 -29.26 -33.76
C LYS A 13 -3.62 -28.21 -33.23
N VAL A 14 -2.31 -28.46 -33.29
CA VAL A 14 -1.29 -27.54 -32.74
C VAL A 14 -0.62 -26.66 -33.81
N THR A 15 -0.71 -27.02 -35.10
CA THR A 15 0.01 -26.29 -36.17
C THR A 15 -0.78 -25.14 -36.81
N LYS A 16 -2.06 -24.94 -36.49
CA LYS A 16 -2.90 -23.86 -37.07
C LYS A 16 -3.14 -22.65 -36.14
N VAL A 17 -2.70 -22.74 -34.88
CA VAL A 17 -2.80 -21.63 -33.89
C VAL A 17 -1.49 -20.82 -33.82
N SER A 18 -0.36 -21.41 -34.26
CA SER A 18 0.95 -20.76 -34.30
C SER A 18 1.13 -19.77 -35.48
N SER A 19 0.46 -20.01 -36.62
CA SER A 19 0.55 -19.11 -37.79
C SER A 19 -0.34 -17.85 -37.69
N MET A 20 -1.44 -17.88 -36.93
CA MET A 20 -2.28 -16.70 -36.69
C MET A 20 -1.73 -15.74 -35.62
N LYS A 21 -0.76 -16.20 -34.79
CA LYS A 21 -0.12 -15.36 -33.76
C LYS A 21 1.05 -14.55 -34.33
N LYS A 22 1.69 -14.99 -35.43
CA LYS A 22 2.77 -14.24 -36.08
C LYS A 22 2.30 -13.10 -36.98
N GLU A 23 1.11 -13.16 -37.58
CA GLU A 23 0.54 -12.01 -38.34
C GLU A 23 -0.01 -10.90 -37.43
N LYS A 24 -0.46 -11.21 -36.19
CA LYS A 24 -0.88 -10.17 -35.23
C LYS A 24 0.29 -9.47 -34.53
N THR A 25 1.47 -10.09 -34.46
CA THR A 25 2.66 -9.49 -33.86
C THR A 25 3.39 -8.56 -34.84
N VAL A 26 3.32 -8.82 -36.16
CA VAL A 26 3.94 -7.94 -37.18
C VAL A 26 3.13 -6.65 -37.39
N VAL A 27 1.81 -6.66 -37.17
CA VAL A 27 0.96 -5.45 -37.28
C VAL A 27 1.07 -4.54 -36.04
N LYS A 28 1.37 -5.10 -34.84
CA LYS A 28 1.60 -4.30 -33.63
C LYS A 28 2.96 -3.60 -33.60
N SER A 29 3.99 -4.16 -34.26
CA SER A 29 5.33 -3.54 -34.32
C SER A 29 5.47 -2.48 -35.42
N THR A 30 4.54 -2.40 -36.39
CA THR A 30 4.51 -1.30 -37.38
C THR A 30 3.64 -0.12 -36.97
N LEU A 31 2.80 -0.26 -35.94
CA LEU A 31 1.92 0.81 -35.42
C LEU A 31 2.47 1.54 -34.19
N SER A 32 3.56 1.05 -33.57
CA SER A 32 4.16 1.68 -32.39
C SER A 32 5.29 2.68 -32.71
N ASN A 33 5.70 2.83 -33.98
CA ASN A 33 6.81 3.69 -34.39
C ASN A 33 6.41 4.79 -35.40
N LYS A 34 5.18 5.31 -35.32
CA LYS A 34 4.75 6.47 -36.13
C LYS A 34 3.69 7.34 -35.44
N SER A 35 3.85 7.59 -34.14
CA SER A 35 2.96 8.48 -33.37
C SER A 35 3.50 9.91 -33.21
N ASN A 36 4.45 10.33 -34.05
CA ASN A 36 4.77 11.75 -34.23
C ASN A 36 4.57 12.08 -35.71
N GLU A 37 3.65 13.01 -35.97
CA GLU A 37 3.24 13.58 -37.27
C GLU A 37 2.37 12.70 -38.18
N LEU A 38 1.05 12.77 -37.97
CA LEU A 38 0.05 12.48 -39.01
C LEU A 38 -0.95 13.63 -39.04
N ASN A 39 -1.11 14.24 -40.20
CA ASN A 39 -2.04 15.35 -40.46
C ASN A 39 -3.42 14.82 -40.87
N ASP A 40 -4.49 15.58 -40.55
CA ASP A 40 -5.91 15.17 -40.65
C ASP A 40 -6.37 14.69 -42.04
N SER A 41 -5.56 14.89 -43.08
CA SER A 41 -5.84 14.44 -44.45
C SER A 41 -5.62 12.94 -44.62
N GLU A 42 -4.56 12.37 -44.04
CA GLU A 42 -4.21 10.95 -44.24
C GLU A 42 -5.11 9.99 -43.43
N ALA A 43 -5.59 10.45 -42.27
CA ALA A 43 -6.54 9.71 -41.45
C ALA A 43 -7.94 9.57 -42.11
N ASN A 44 -8.31 10.52 -42.98
CA ASN A 44 -9.60 10.49 -43.67
C ASN A 44 -9.58 9.57 -44.90
N ASP A 45 -8.44 9.40 -45.55
CA ASP A 45 -8.31 8.46 -46.67
C ASP A 45 -8.28 7.00 -46.19
N ALA A 46 -7.63 6.72 -45.06
CA ALA A 46 -7.69 5.40 -44.41
C ALA A 46 -9.13 5.03 -43.98
N ARG A 47 -9.94 6.00 -43.52
CA ARG A 47 -11.35 5.78 -43.20
C ARG A 47 -12.20 5.45 -44.44
N LYS A 48 -11.95 6.10 -45.58
CA LYS A 48 -12.65 5.81 -46.84
C LYS A 48 -12.29 4.43 -47.39
N GLU A 49 -11.04 4.01 -47.25
CA GLU A 49 -10.59 2.69 -47.69
C GLU A 49 -11.24 1.57 -46.87
N ILE A 50 -11.31 1.72 -45.54
CA ILE A 50 -12.01 0.78 -44.64
C ILE A 50 -13.52 0.71 -44.96
N LEU A 51 -14.17 1.83 -45.22
CA LEU A 51 -15.58 1.87 -45.63
C LEU A 51 -15.82 1.19 -46.99
N SER A 52 -14.86 1.25 -47.91
CA SER A 52 -14.94 0.56 -49.21
C SER A 52 -14.78 -0.95 -49.11
N ILE A 53 -14.04 -1.44 -48.11
CA ILE A 53 -13.87 -2.87 -47.81
C ILE A 53 -15.15 -3.41 -47.17
N ILE A 54 -15.74 -2.67 -46.22
CA ILE A 54 -16.99 -3.06 -45.54
C ILE A 54 -18.18 -3.11 -46.52
N THR A 55 -18.19 -2.27 -47.55
CA THR A 55 -19.29 -2.22 -48.54
C THR A 55 -19.15 -3.21 -49.70
N LYS A 56 -17.97 -3.80 -49.92
CA LYS A 56 -17.76 -4.79 -51.01
C LYS A 56 -18.29 -6.20 -50.70
N ASP A 57 -18.55 -6.55 -49.44
CA ASP A 57 -19.06 -7.88 -49.05
C ASP A 57 -20.60 -8.02 -49.05
N THR A 58 -21.33 -7.06 -49.63
CA THR A 58 -22.80 -7.07 -49.67
C THR A 58 -23.39 -7.16 -51.08
N LYS A 59 -22.84 -8.03 -51.94
CA LYS A 59 -23.56 -8.49 -53.15
C LYS A 59 -23.52 -10.01 -53.32
N THR A 60 -24.73 -10.56 -53.43
CA THR A 60 -25.17 -11.90 -53.90
C THR A 60 -24.79 -13.09 -53.00
N ASP A 61 -25.72 -13.91 -52.50
CA ASP A 61 -26.65 -14.73 -53.27
C ASP A 61 -28.05 -14.92 -52.66
N SER A 62 -29.02 -15.08 -53.55
CA SER A 62 -30.41 -15.42 -53.25
C SER A 62 -30.54 -16.90 -52.83
N VAL A 63 -30.54 -17.15 -51.51
CA VAL A 63 -30.87 -18.46 -50.95
C VAL A 63 -32.34 -18.49 -50.55
N LYS A 64 -33.10 -19.38 -51.21
CA LYS A 64 -34.49 -19.72 -50.89
C LYS A 64 -34.61 -20.15 -49.41
N PRO A 65 -35.56 -19.63 -48.62
CA PRO A 65 -35.58 -19.90 -47.19
C PRO A 65 -36.00 -21.36 -46.91
N PRO A 66 -35.42 -22.03 -45.90
CA PRO A 66 -36.00 -23.26 -45.38
C PRO A 66 -37.29 -22.90 -44.63
N LYS A 67 -38.34 -23.71 -44.80
CA LYS A 67 -39.57 -23.62 -44.02
C LYS A 67 -39.22 -23.75 -42.53
N ARG A 68 -39.23 -22.63 -41.81
CA ARG A 68 -39.20 -22.62 -40.35
C ARG A 68 -40.60 -22.96 -39.84
N SER A 69 -40.66 -24.08 -39.11
CA SER A 69 -41.72 -24.39 -38.16
C SER A 69 -42.01 -23.19 -37.28
N GLY A 70 -43.30 -22.89 -37.09
CA GLY A 70 -43.81 -21.72 -36.39
C GLY A 70 -43.14 -21.53 -35.04
N THR A 71 -42.39 -20.44 -34.92
CA THR A 71 -42.11 -19.82 -33.62
C THR A 71 -43.05 -18.63 -33.56
N THR A 72 -44.01 -18.68 -32.65
CA THR A 72 -44.91 -17.59 -32.29
C THR A 72 -44.06 -16.37 -31.94
N THR A 73 -43.93 -15.43 -32.87
CA THR A 73 -43.56 -14.06 -32.53
C THR A 73 -44.73 -13.47 -31.77
N GLU A 74 -44.63 -13.44 -30.44
CA GLU A 74 -45.44 -12.55 -29.62
C GLU A 74 -45.17 -11.12 -30.10
N THR A 75 -46.12 -10.57 -30.85
CA THR A 75 -46.16 -9.15 -31.19
C THR A 75 -46.40 -8.40 -29.88
N LYS A 76 -45.32 -7.92 -29.24
CA LYS A 76 -45.46 -7.01 -28.09
C LYS A 76 -46.30 -5.83 -28.52
N THR A 77 -47.47 -5.70 -27.90
CA THR A 77 -48.48 -4.71 -28.25
C THR A 77 -47.90 -3.29 -28.07
N GLY A 78 -48.40 -2.30 -28.83
CA GLY A 78 -47.93 -0.91 -28.74
C GLY A 78 -47.97 -0.32 -27.33
N THR A 79 -48.85 -0.86 -26.47
CA THR A 79 -48.97 -0.56 -25.04
C THR A 79 -47.79 -1.10 -24.22
N GLU A 80 -47.26 -2.27 -24.54
CA GLU A 80 -46.11 -2.84 -23.83
C GLU A 80 -44.81 -2.06 -24.10
N ILE A 81 -44.67 -1.50 -25.30
CA ILE A 81 -43.53 -0.66 -25.70
C ILE A 81 -43.59 0.71 -25.01
N THR A 82 -44.78 1.33 -24.90
CA THR A 82 -44.96 2.62 -24.22
C THR A 82 -44.77 2.52 -22.71
N VAL A 83 -45.25 1.45 -22.07
CA VAL A 83 -45.04 1.20 -20.64
C VAL A 83 -43.55 1.04 -20.32
N ARG A 84 -42.80 0.26 -21.10
CA ARG A 84 -41.33 0.12 -20.93
C ARG A 84 -40.60 1.46 -21.07
N ARG A 85 -41.02 2.31 -21.99
CA ARG A 85 -40.46 3.67 -22.17
C ARG A 85 -40.79 4.59 -20.98
N GLN A 86 -42.00 4.54 -20.46
CA GLN A 86 -42.39 5.32 -19.27
C GLN A 86 -41.63 4.87 -18.02
N VAL A 87 -41.48 3.56 -17.82
CA VAL A 87 -40.65 3.02 -16.73
C VAL A 87 -39.19 3.46 -16.87
N ALA A 88 -38.63 3.45 -18.08
CA ALA A 88 -37.26 3.93 -18.31
C ALA A 88 -37.11 5.44 -18.02
N ILE A 89 -38.08 6.27 -18.41
CA ILE A 89 -38.08 7.70 -18.11
C ILE A 89 -38.20 7.95 -16.61
N ALA A 90 -39.09 7.23 -15.92
CA ALA A 90 -39.24 7.33 -14.48
C ALA A 90 -37.96 6.91 -13.73
N ALA A 91 -37.33 5.82 -14.16
CA ALA A 91 -36.05 5.38 -13.60
C ALA A 91 -34.94 6.44 -13.80
N LEU A 92 -34.86 7.04 -14.98
CA LEU A 92 -33.90 8.12 -15.25
C LEU A 92 -34.18 9.36 -14.40
N ALA A 93 -35.45 9.73 -14.21
CA ALA A 93 -35.83 10.84 -13.34
C ALA A 93 -35.41 10.59 -11.88
N VAL A 94 -35.58 9.36 -11.37
CA VAL A 94 -35.12 8.99 -10.03
C VAL A 94 -33.60 9.12 -9.92
N VAL A 95 -32.84 8.63 -10.91
CA VAL A 95 -31.37 8.78 -10.94
C VAL A 95 -30.97 10.26 -10.92
N VAL A 96 -31.63 11.12 -11.70
CA VAL A 96 -31.35 12.56 -11.71
C VAL A 96 -31.64 13.19 -10.34
N VAL A 97 -32.75 12.86 -9.69
CA VAL A 97 -33.09 13.37 -8.35
C VAL A 97 -32.05 12.93 -7.33
N VAL A 98 -31.60 11.67 -7.39
CA VAL A 98 -30.53 11.16 -6.51
C VAL A 98 -29.23 11.91 -6.74
N VAL A 99 -28.80 12.11 -7.99
CA VAL A 99 -27.58 12.87 -8.33
C VAL A 99 -27.68 14.32 -7.82
N LEU A 100 -28.82 14.98 -7.99
CA LEU A 100 -29.05 16.33 -7.47
C LEU A 100 -29.00 16.36 -5.94
N ALA A 101 -29.61 15.39 -5.26
CA ALA A 101 -29.56 15.28 -3.80
C ALA A 101 -28.12 15.07 -3.32
N LEU A 102 -27.32 14.25 -4.01
CA LEU A 102 -25.90 14.07 -3.73
C LEU A 102 -25.11 15.37 -3.96
N GLY A 103 -25.42 16.13 -5.01
CA GLY A 103 -24.80 17.43 -5.26
C GLY A 103 -25.11 18.45 -4.16
N VAL A 104 -26.38 18.56 -3.76
CA VAL A 104 -26.81 19.44 -2.66
C VAL A 104 -26.18 19.03 -1.34
N PHE A 105 -26.14 17.73 -1.03
CA PHE A 105 -25.48 17.23 0.17
C PHE A 105 -23.99 17.55 0.14
N GLY A 106 -23.31 17.38 -0.99
CA GLY A 106 -21.90 17.76 -1.15
C GLY A 106 -21.67 19.25 -0.87
N VAL A 107 -22.53 20.14 -1.41
CA VAL A 107 -22.45 21.58 -1.11
C VAL A 107 -22.68 21.85 0.39
N GLY A 108 -23.67 21.18 1.00
CA GLY A 108 -23.92 21.26 2.44
C GLY A 108 -22.71 20.82 3.27
N LEU A 109 -22.09 19.71 2.87
CA LEU A 109 -20.94 19.11 3.53
C LEU A 109 -19.71 20.03 3.48
N TYR A 110 -19.37 20.54 2.29
CA TYR A 110 -18.14 21.31 2.06
C TYR A 110 -18.24 22.80 2.38
N ARG A 111 -19.46 23.37 2.33
CA ARG A 111 -19.64 24.82 2.44
C ARG A 111 -20.40 25.25 3.70
N TYR A 112 -21.18 24.35 4.29
CA TYR A 112 -22.06 24.63 5.42
C TYR A 112 -21.80 23.72 6.62
N ASN A 113 -20.63 23.08 6.67
CA ASN A 113 -20.18 22.22 7.77
C ASN A 113 -21.22 21.17 8.18
N TRP A 114 -21.96 20.59 7.22
CA TRP A 114 -22.92 19.54 7.55
C TRP A 114 -22.26 18.34 8.22
N ASN A 115 -20.94 18.15 8.07
CA ASN A 115 -20.18 17.12 8.76
C ASN A 115 -20.27 17.21 10.29
N ASP A 116 -20.44 18.41 10.84
CA ASP A 116 -20.55 18.63 12.29
C ASP A 116 -21.97 18.35 12.79
N SER A 117 -22.94 18.24 11.88
CA SER A 117 -24.33 17.95 12.22
C SER A 117 -24.60 16.45 12.36
N GLU A 118 -25.51 16.11 13.26
CA GLU A 118 -26.08 14.77 13.41
C GLU A 118 -26.54 14.14 12.08
N PHE A 119 -27.17 14.95 11.23
CA PHE A 119 -27.63 14.50 9.92
C PHE A 119 -26.46 14.17 9.00
N GLY A 120 -25.48 15.06 8.85
CA GLY A 120 -24.34 14.83 7.98
C GLY A 120 -23.48 13.65 8.43
N GLN A 121 -23.23 13.50 9.74
CA GLN A 121 -22.52 12.34 10.28
C GLN A 121 -23.21 11.02 9.97
N ARG A 122 -24.55 10.98 9.97
CA ARG A 122 -25.28 9.77 9.56
C ARG A 122 -25.13 9.48 8.07
N VAL A 123 -25.17 10.51 7.23
CA VAL A 123 -25.10 10.33 5.77
C VAL A 123 -23.71 9.89 5.33
N VAL A 124 -22.63 10.50 5.84
CA VAL A 124 -21.26 10.15 5.45
C VAL A 124 -20.81 8.76 5.93
N LYS A 125 -21.51 8.16 6.91
CA LYS A 125 -21.28 6.75 7.30
C LYS A 125 -21.63 5.76 6.19
N PHE A 126 -22.57 6.10 5.31
CA PHE A 126 -23.04 5.21 4.24
C PHE A 126 -22.59 5.66 2.85
N LEU A 127 -22.35 6.95 2.66
CA LEU A 127 -21.93 7.51 1.38
C LEU A 127 -20.44 7.86 1.41
N PRO A 128 -19.64 7.37 0.44
CA PRO A 128 -18.19 7.58 0.40
C PRO A 128 -17.83 8.98 -0.11
N TYR A 129 -18.28 10.03 0.60
CA TYR A 129 -17.89 11.39 0.27
C TYR A 129 -16.41 11.62 0.56
N PRO A 130 -15.66 12.24 -0.37
CA PRO A 130 -14.25 12.50 -0.17
C PRO A 130 -14.05 13.65 0.83
N ALA A 131 -13.26 13.39 1.86
CA ALA A 131 -12.70 14.38 2.77
C ALA A 131 -11.38 14.95 2.23
N ALA A 132 -10.61 14.14 1.49
CA ALA A 132 -9.50 14.61 0.67
C ALA A 132 -9.37 13.78 -0.61
N ILE A 133 -8.87 14.37 -1.69
CA ILE A 133 -8.55 13.67 -2.94
C ILE A 133 -7.04 13.69 -3.15
N VAL A 134 -6.47 12.53 -3.50
CA VAL A 134 -5.04 12.30 -3.74
C VAL A 134 -4.88 11.61 -5.10
N GLY A 135 -4.81 12.42 -6.17
CA GLY A 135 -4.83 11.93 -7.55
C GLY A 135 -6.14 11.19 -7.87
N THR A 136 -6.08 9.87 -8.06
CA THR A 136 -7.27 9.01 -8.30
C THR A 136 -7.82 8.34 -7.04
N SER A 137 -7.12 8.45 -5.92
CA SER A 137 -7.54 7.92 -4.61
C SER A 137 -8.17 9.05 -3.79
N PHE A 138 -8.94 8.72 -2.77
CA PHE A 138 -9.51 9.71 -1.86
C PHE A 138 -9.64 9.16 -0.44
N VAL A 139 -9.47 10.04 0.53
CA VAL A 139 -9.81 9.83 1.95
C VAL A 139 -11.31 10.11 2.08
N THR A 140 -12.05 9.25 2.79
CA THR A 140 -13.49 9.46 3.01
C THR A 140 -13.76 10.22 4.30
N TYR A 141 -14.87 10.97 4.38
CA TYR A 141 -15.32 11.54 5.66
C TYR A 141 -15.57 10.47 6.73
N LYS A 142 -16.03 9.28 6.34
CA LYS A 142 -16.20 8.16 7.27
C LYS A 142 -14.89 7.82 7.98
N SER A 143 -13.83 7.52 7.21
CA SER A 143 -12.52 7.15 7.75
C SER A 143 -11.89 8.30 8.53
N PHE A 144 -11.98 9.53 8.00
CA PHE A 144 -11.45 10.71 8.66
C PHE A 144 -12.13 10.96 10.02
N ASN A 145 -13.46 10.95 10.07
CA ASN A 145 -14.20 11.19 11.31
C ASN A 145 -13.98 10.07 12.34
N GLU A 146 -13.83 8.82 11.90
CA GLU A 146 -13.51 7.69 12.79
C GLU A 146 -12.13 7.87 13.44
N ASP A 147 -11.12 8.24 12.66
CA ASP A 147 -9.76 8.43 13.16
C ASP A 147 -9.64 9.70 14.03
N TYR A 148 -10.35 10.79 13.67
CA TYR A 148 -10.47 12.00 14.50
C TYR A 148 -11.09 11.70 15.86
N LYS A 149 -12.20 10.96 15.89
CA LYS A 149 -12.87 10.61 17.15
C LYS A 149 -12.01 9.74 18.06
N ALA A 150 -11.22 8.84 17.47
CA ALA A 150 -10.28 8.02 18.23
C ALA A 150 -9.19 8.88 18.90
N LEU A 151 -8.64 9.86 18.17
CA LEU A 151 -7.64 10.78 18.71
C LEU A 151 -8.22 11.69 19.80
N GLU A 152 -9.42 12.23 19.57
CA GLU A 152 -10.15 13.05 20.54
C GLU A 152 -10.45 12.26 21.83
N HIS A 153 -10.90 11.00 21.69
CA HIS A 153 -11.16 10.11 22.82
C HIS A 153 -9.88 9.82 23.61
N TYR A 154 -8.78 9.51 22.93
CA TYR A 154 -7.47 9.32 23.56
C TYR A 154 -7.04 10.52 24.40
N TYR A 155 -7.05 11.74 23.83
CA TYR A 155 -6.67 12.94 24.57
C TYR A 155 -7.62 13.24 25.73
N THR A 156 -8.92 12.99 25.54
CA THR A 156 -9.91 13.15 26.60
C THR A 156 -9.61 12.23 27.77
N LYS A 157 -9.31 10.95 27.51
CA LYS A 157 -8.97 9.95 28.53
C LYS A 157 -7.66 10.30 29.26
N GLN A 158 -6.63 10.66 28.52
CA GLN A 158 -5.36 11.09 29.10
C GLN A 158 -5.52 12.33 29.99
N TYR A 159 -6.32 13.31 29.54
CA TYR A 159 -6.62 14.51 30.33
C TYR A 159 -7.43 14.18 31.59
N GLU A 160 -8.41 13.27 31.52
CA GLU A 160 -9.16 12.79 32.69
C GLU A 160 -8.24 12.13 33.74
N LEU A 161 -7.20 11.41 33.30
CA LEU A 161 -6.24 10.72 34.17
C LEU A 161 -5.21 11.68 34.78
N ASN A 162 -4.70 12.64 34.01
CA ASN A 162 -3.69 13.58 34.48
C ASN A 162 -3.84 14.99 33.84
N PRO A 163 -4.75 15.82 34.36
CA PRO A 163 -5.03 17.15 33.80
C PRO A 163 -3.84 18.11 33.82
N GLU A 164 -2.86 17.88 34.71
CA GLU A 164 -1.68 18.75 34.86
C GLU A 164 -0.56 18.40 33.88
N ALA A 165 -0.47 17.14 33.43
CA ALA A 165 0.56 16.69 32.48
C ALA A 165 0.12 16.72 31.02
N VAL A 166 -1.19 16.81 30.75
CA VAL A 166 -1.75 16.66 29.41
C VAL A 166 -2.29 17.99 28.89
N VAL A 167 -1.68 18.50 27.82
CA VAL A 167 -2.19 19.66 27.08
C VAL A 167 -3.13 19.15 25.98
N MET A 168 -4.41 19.52 26.07
CA MET A 168 -5.40 19.16 25.05
C MET A 168 -5.16 19.96 23.77
N PRO A 169 -4.89 19.33 22.62
CA PRO A 169 -4.76 20.03 21.35
C PRO A 169 -6.09 20.65 20.92
N SER A 170 -6.06 21.66 20.05
CA SER A 170 -7.29 22.19 19.49
C SER A 170 -7.96 21.17 18.55
N SER A 171 -9.27 21.27 18.36
CA SER A 171 -9.97 20.43 17.38
C SER A 171 -9.39 20.59 15.97
N GLN A 172 -8.86 21.76 15.62
CA GLN A 172 -8.23 21.97 14.32
C GLN A 172 -6.91 21.21 14.20
N ASP A 173 -6.04 21.31 15.22
CA ASP A 173 -4.74 20.63 15.20
C ASP A 173 -4.94 19.10 15.10
N MET A 174 -5.93 18.55 15.82
CA MET A 174 -6.28 17.13 15.73
C MET A 174 -6.79 16.76 14.33
N LYS A 175 -7.65 17.59 13.72
CA LYS A 175 -8.12 17.36 12.34
C LYS A 175 -6.96 17.38 11.34
N ASP A 176 -6.04 18.33 11.48
CA ASP A 176 -4.90 18.48 10.57
C ASP A 176 -3.97 17.26 10.68
N VAL A 177 -3.62 16.84 11.91
CA VAL A 177 -2.81 15.62 12.16
C VAL A 177 -3.46 14.38 11.54
N ILE A 178 -4.77 14.19 11.72
CA ILE A 178 -5.48 13.04 11.16
C ILE A 178 -5.57 13.12 9.64
N MET A 179 -5.78 14.31 9.09
CA MET A 179 -5.84 14.49 7.64
C MET A 179 -4.50 14.17 6.98
N ASP A 180 -3.40 14.69 7.52
CA ASP A 180 -2.05 14.43 7.01
C ASP A 180 -1.73 12.93 7.07
N LYS A 181 -2.02 12.29 8.21
CA LYS A 181 -1.91 10.83 8.36
C LYS A 181 -2.75 10.10 7.31
N ASN A 182 -4.02 10.45 7.14
CA ASN A 182 -4.90 9.76 6.20
C ASN A 182 -4.48 9.95 4.73
N ILE A 183 -3.95 11.13 4.38
CA ILE A 183 -3.38 11.40 3.06
C ILE A 183 -2.15 10.52 2.85
N SER A 184 -1.22 10.50 3.81
CA SER A 184 -0.03 9.64 3.77
C SER A 184 -0.39 8.16 3.63
N ASP A 185 -1.37 7.67 4.41
CA ASP A 185 -1.88 6.29 4.32
C ASP A 185 -2.49 5.99 2.94
N ALA A 186 -3.16 6.97 2.31
CA ALA A 186 -3.74 6.83 0.97
C ALA A 186 -2.65 6.77 -0.12
N VAL A 187 -1.59 7.57 0.01
CA VAL A 187 -0.40 7.52 -0.86
C VAL A 187 0.31 6.18 -0.68
N LEU A 188 0.54 5.74 0.55
CA LEU A 188 1.16 4.46 0.88
C LEU A 188 0.45 3.30 0.20
N LYS A 189 -0.87 3.18 0.38
CA LYS A 189 -1.66 2.09 -0.23
C LYS A 189 -1.59 2.11 -1.75
N LYS A 190 -1.48 3.30 -2.36
CA LYS A 190 -1.37 3.47 -3.81
C LYS A 190 -0.01 3.04 -4.33
N GLU A 191 1.08 3.52 -3.72
CA GLU A 191 2.43 3.16 -4.13
C GLU A 191 2.73 1.69 -3.83
N ALA A 192 2.26 1.16 -2.71
CA ALA A 192 2.36 -0.27 -2.42
C ALA A 192 1.66 -1.13 -3.47
N LYS A 193 0.44 -0.76 -3.88
CA LYS A 193 -0.28 -1.45 -4.97
C LYS A 193 0.49 -1.38 -6.30
N LYS A 194 1.12 -0.25 -6.60
CA LYS A 194 1.93 -0.06 -7.81
C LYS A 194 3.22 -0.88 -7.78
N ALA A 195 3.85 -0.98 -6.61
CA ALA A 195 5.04 -1.80 -6.36
C ALA A 195 4.73 -3.30 -6.23
N GLY A 196 3.45 -3.68 -6.07
CA GLY A 196 3.06 -5.07 -5.81
C GLY A 196 3.34 -5.52 -4.37
N VAL A 197 3.58 -4.58 -3.46
CA VAL A 197 3.82 -4.82 -2.04
C VAL A 197 2.49 -4.97 -1.31
N ALA A 198 2.33 -6.07 -0.57
CA ALA A 198 1.12 -6.36 0.19
C ALA A 198 1.46 -7.09 1.50
N VAL A 199 0.59 -6.93 2.50
CA VAL A 199 0.60 -7.69 3.74
C VAL A 199 -0.35 -8.87 3.59
N SER A 200 0.15 -10.08 3.79
CA SER A 200 -0.63 -11.31 3.79
C SER A 200 -1.45 -11.45 5.07
N ASP A 201 -2.52 -12.25 5.02
CA ASP A 201 -3.33 -12.51 6.20
C ASP A 201 -2.54 -13.25 7.29
N GLN A 202 -1.57 -14.08 6.89
CA GLN A 202 -0.70 -14.79 7.83
C GLN A 202 0.20 -13.81 8.60
N GLU A 203 0.98 -12.97 7.90
CA GLU A 203 1.82 -11.94 8.52
C GLU A 203 1.02 -11.04 9.48
N LEU A 204 -0.19 -10.66 9.06
CA LEU A 204 -1.07 -9.83 9.89
C LEU A 204 -1.58 -10.56 11.14
N ASN A 205 -1.92 -11.85 11.03
CA ASN A 205 -2.39 -12.63 12.16
C ASN A 205 -1.27 -12.93 13.15
N ASP A 206 -0.07 -13.24 12.64
CA ASP A 206 1.10 -13.54 13.47
C ASP A 206 1.50 -12.30 14.29
N GLU A 207 1.48 -11.12 13.66
CA GLU A 207 1.78 -9.87 14.37
C GLU A 207 0.71 -9.52 15.42
N VAL A 208 -0.57 -9.74 15.11
CA VAL A 208 -1.64 -9.54 16.11
C VAL A 208 -1.52 -10.53 17.27
N ALA A 209 -1.11 -11.77 17.02
CA ALA A 209 -0.91 -12.77 18.06
C ALA A 209 0.19 -12.35 19.04
N LYS A 210 1.31 -11.80 18.54
CA LYS A 210 2.37 -11.23 19.38
C LYS A 210 1.86 -10.08 20.24
N VAL A 211 1.17 -9.11 19.64
CA VAL A 211 0.60 -7.99 20.41
C VAL A 211 -0.38 -8.46 21.49
N ILE A 212 -1.16 -9.50 21.21
CA ILE A 212 -2.05 -10.12 22.19
C ILE A 212 -1.25 -10.73 23.34
N GLU A 213 -0.17 -11.46 23.04
CA GLU A 213 0.71 -12.06 24.03
C GLU A 213 1.39 -10.99 24.90
N ASP A 214 1.99 -9.97 24.28
CA ASP A 214 2.66 -8.85 24.95
C ASP A 214 1.70 -8.02 25.83
N SER A 215 0.42 -7.96 25.44
CA SER A 215 -0.62 -7.27 26.21
C SER A 215 -1.14 -8.09 27.40
N GLY A 216 -0.66 -9.33 27.59
CA GLY A 216 -1.12 -10.24 28.64
C GLY A 216 -2.41 -10.99 28.30
N GLY A 217 -2.79 -11.06 27.02
CA GLY A 217 -3.95 -11.80 26.51
C GLY A 217 -5.00 -10.93 25.82
N GLN A 218 -5.89 -11.58 25.07
CA GLN A 218 -6.85 -10.91 24.19
C GLN A 218 -7.83 -10.01 24.96
N ASP A 219 -8.33 -10.46 26.11
CA ASP A 219 -9.30 -9.70 26.92
C ASP A 219 -8.70 -8.38 27.44
N LEU A 220 -7.42 -8.38 27.83
CA LEU A 220 -6.70 -7.18 28.29
C LEU A 220 -6.42 -6.20 27.15
N LEU A 221 -6.06 -6.72 25.98
CA LEU A 221 -5.92 -5.90 24.77
C LEU A 221 -7.26 -5.25 24.40
N GLU A 222 -8.35 -6.03 24.34
CA GLU A 222 -9.70 -5.54 24.04
C GLU A 222 -10.13 -4.43 25.00
N GLN A 223 -9.93 -4.64 26.31
CA GLN A 223 -10.24 -3.64 27.33
C GLN A 223 -9.43 -2.36 27.13
N SER A 224 -8.13 -2.47 26.89
CA SER A 224 -7.23 -1.32 26.73
C SER A 224 -7.57 -0.52 25.47
N LEU A 225 -7.88 -1.19 24.37
CA LEU A 225 -8.26 -0.54 23.11
C LEU A 225 -9.60 0.19 23.22
N GLU A 226 -10.60 -0.41 23.87
CA GLU A 226 -11.89 0.22 24.08
C GLU A 226 -11.76 1.42 25.04
N GLU A 227 -10.99 1.27 26.12
CA GLU A 227 -10.80 2.33 27.10
C GLU A 227 -10.06 3.54 26.52
N LEU A 228 -8.95 3.31 25.81
CA LEU A 228 -8.06 4.36 25.33
C LEU A 228 -8.46 4.95 23.97
N TYR A 229 -9.06 4.14 23.09
CA TYR A 229 -9.34 4.54 21.70
C TYR A 229 -10.80 4.33 21.28
N GLY A 230 -11.59 3.58 22.05
CA GLY A 230 -12.95 3.17 21.66
C GLY A 230 -12.96 2.23 20.46
N TRP A 231 -11.93 1.39 20.34
CA TRP A 231 -11.71 0.50 19.19
C TRP A 231 -11.83 -0.96 19.59
N ASP A 232 -12.37 -1.75 18.67
CA ASP A 232 -12.25 -3.21 18.71
C ASP A 232 -10.91 -3.69 18.09
N VAL A 233 -10.62 -4.97 18.30
CA VAL A 233 -9.39 -5.61 17.78
C VAL A 233 -9.36 -5.59 16.25
N ASP A 234 -10.51 -5.67 15.58
CA ASP A 234 -10.57 -5.64 14.11
C ASP A 234 -10.17 -4.27 13.55
N LYS A 235 -10.61 -3.17 14.17
CA LYS A 235 -10.20 -1.81 13.83
C LYS A 235 -8.71 -1.64 14.11
N PHE A 236 -8.23 -2.05 15.29
CA PHE A 236 -6.81 -2.00 15.63
C PHE A 236 -5.94 -2.75 14.62
N LYS A 237 -6.30 -4.01 14.32
CA LYS A 237 -5.64 -4.87 13.33
C LYS A 237 -5.55 -4.21 11.95
N ASN A 238 -6.65 -3.66 11.45
CA ASN A 238 -6.70 -3.12 10.08
C ASN A 238 -6.17 -1.69 9.94
N SER A 239 -6.34 -0.86 10.98
CA SER A 239 -5.91 0.54 10.95
C SER A 239 -4.47 0.74 11.41
N ILE A 240 -3.99 -0.05 12.37
CA ILE A 240 -2.65 0.09 12.96
C ILE A 240 -1.73 -1.01 12.42
N ILE A 241 -1.97 -2.27 12.78
CA ILE A 241 -1.02 -3.36 12.49
C ILE A 241 -0.81 -3.54 10.98
N LYS A 242 -1.89 -3.62 10.20
CA LYS A 242 -1.78 -3.76 8.74
C LYS A 242 -1.07 -2.57 8.09
N THR A 243 -1.33 -1.36 8.55
CA THR A 243 -0.67 -0.15 8.03
C THR A 243 0.80 -0.14 8.41
N TYR A 244 1.13 -0.47 9.65
CA TYR A 244 2.49 -0.61 10.17
C TYR A 244 3.31 -1.62 9.36
N LEU A 245 2.79 -2.85 9.18
CA LEU A 245 3.42 -3.87 8.35
C LEU A 245 3.59 -3.41 6.90
N LEU A 246 2.58 -2.74 6.32
CA LEU A 246 2.68 -2.23 4.96
C LEU A 246 3.77 -1.16 4.82
N ARG A 247 3.92 -0.27 5.81
CA ARG A 247 4.98 0.74 5.88
C ARG A 247 6.35 0.09 5.96
N GLN A 248 6.53 -0.92 6.82
CA GLN A 248 7.79 -1.67 6.92
C GLN A 248 8.16 -2.35 5.59
N LYS A 249 7.21 -3.03 4.94
CA LYS A 249 7.46 -3.68 3.64
C LYS A 249 7.76 -2.67 2.54
N MET A 250 7.12 -1.50 2.57
CA MET A 250 7.43 -0.42 1.64
C MET A 250 8.80 0.20 1.89
N GLN A 251 9.20 0.37 3.16
CA GLN A 251 10.54 0.82 3.53
C GLN A 251 11.60 -0.15 2.98
N ALA A 252 11.42 -1.46 3.16
CA ALA A 252 12.31 -2.47 2.58
C ALA A 252 12.33 -2.40 1.04
N TYR A 253 11.17 -2.28 0.40
CA TYR A 253 11.08 -2.12 -1.06
C TYR A 253 11.86 -0.89 -1.56
N ILE A 254 11.76 0.25 -0.87
CA ILE A 254 12.48 1.48 -1.22
C ILE A 254 13.99 1.28 -1.06
N ALA A 255 14.43 0.69 0.05
CA ALA A 255 15.84 0.39 0.30
C ALA A 255 16.44 -0.55 -0.77
N GLU A 256 15.66 -1.49 -1.30
CA GLU A 256 16.10 -2.48 -2.29
C GLU A 256 16.01 -2.01 -3.74
N ASN A 257 14.95 -1.31 -4.11
CA ASN A 257 14.56 -1.12 -5.52
C ASN A 257 14.62 0.33 -5.98
N ASP A 258 14.74 1.29 -5.06
CA ASP A 258 14.86 2.69 -5.41
C ASP A 258 16.35 3.06 -5.52
N ASP A 259 16.90 2.98 -6.74
CA ASP A 259 18.21 3.55 -7.11
C ASP A 259 18.12 5.09 -7.17
N ASN A 260 17.43 5.70 -6.21
CA ASN A 260 17.41 7.14 -6.08
C ASN A 260 18.79 7.64 -5.63
N GLU A 261 19.01 8.93 -5.88
CA GLU A 261 20.26 9.60 -5.51
C GLU A 261 20.56 9.45 -4.02
N TYR A 262 19.52 9.48 -3.17
CA TYR A 262 19.65 9.36 -1.71
C TYR A 262 20.25 8.00 -1.29
N ASN A 263 19.70 6.90 -1.77
CA ASN A 263 20.14 5.55 -1.47
C ASN A 263 21.55 5.26 -2.03
N SER A 264 21.86 5.85 -3.19
CA SER A 264 23.19 5.76 -3.80
C SER A 264 24.25 6.52 -2.98
N ILE A 265 23.89 7.70 -2.46
CA ILE A 265 24.74 8.48 -1.55
C ILE A 265 24.95 7.72 -0.25
N ALA A 266 23.89 7.16 0.34
CA ALA A 266 23.97 6.37 1.58
C ALA A 266 24.94 5.19 1.44
N LYS A 267 24.81 4.42 0.35
CA LYS A 267 25.70 3.31 0.04
C LYS A 267 27.16 3.76 -0.15
N THR A 268 27.38 4.81 -0.93
CA THR A 268 28.74 5.32 -1.16
C THR A 268 29.38 5.82 0.14
N LYS A 269 28.59 6.48 1.00
CA LYS A 269 29.05 6.99 2.30
C LYS A 269 29.50 5.85 3.22
N ILE A 270 28.68 4.81 3.40
CA ILE A 270 29.05 3.69 4.28
C ILE A 270 30.23 2.87 3.72
N GLU A 271 30.34 2.72 2.40
CA GLU A 271 31.46 2.02 1.75
C GLU A 271 32.79 2.76 1.97
N ASN A 272 32.77 4.09 1.95
CA ASN A 272 33.94 4.90 2.28
C ASN A 272 34.30 4.79 3.77
N ILE A 273 33.32 4.84 4.68
CA ILE A 273 33.57 4.65 6.11
C ILE A 273 34.18 3.27 6.38
N TYR A 274 33.66 2.23 5.76
CA TYR A 274 34.21 0.88 5.87
C TYR A 274 35.64 0.80 5.33
N LYS A 275 35.95 1.52 4.24
CA LYS A 275 37.31 1.62 3.70
C LYS A 275 38.24 2.29 4.71
N ASP A 276 37.84 3.43 5.28
CA ASP A 276 38.64 4.18 6.25
C ASP A 276 38.92 3.36 7.52
N LEU A 277 37.94 2.57 7.96
CA LEU A 277 38.09 1.63 9.08
C LEU A 277 39.13 0.54 8.77
N ASN A 278 39.12 -0.03 7.56
CA ASN A 278 40.08 -1.06 7.16
C ASN A 278 41.50 -0.53 6.91
N GLU A 279 41.67 0.78 6.78
CA GLU A 279 42.99 1.43 6.67
C GLU A 279 43.63 1.70 8.04
N ASP A 280 42.93 1.34 9.14
CA ASP A 280 43.33 1.59 10.53
C ASP A 280 43.64 3.08 10.80
N GLU A 281 43.07 4.00 10.00
CA GLU A 281 43.32 5.44 10.12
C GLU A 281 42.53 6.06 11.28
N TYR A 282 41.36 5.50 11.59
CA TYR A 282 40.42 5.98 12.62
C TYR A 282 39.88 4.80 13.44
N THR A 283 39.49 5.04 14.69
CA THR A 283 38.77 4.03 15.46
C THR A 283 37.30 3.93 15.04
N PHE A 284 36.66 2.80 15.37
CA PHE A 284 35.24 2.61 15.13
C PHE A 284 34.40 3.73 15.77
N GLU A 285 34.72 4.08 17.01
CA GLU A 285 34.00 5.09 17.80
C GLU A 285 34.20 6.50 17.21
N GLU A 286 35.36 6.81 16.66
CA GLU A 286 35.62 8.10 15.98
C GLU A 286 34.77 8.22 14.70
N LEU A 287 34.70 7.15 13.90
CA LEU A 287 33.89 7.10 12.69
C LEU A 287 32.39 7.13 13.02
N ALA A 288 31.95 6.40 14.06
CA ALA A 288 30.58 6.41 14.54
C ALA A 288 30.16 7.83 14.96
N ASN A 289 30.97 8.50 15.79
CA ASN A 289 30.74 9.88 16.23
C ASN A 289 30.64 10.88 15.07
N SER A 290 31.45 10.67 14.03
CA SER A 290 31.58 11.63 12.93
C SER A 290 30.53 11.44 11.84
N TYR A 291 30.10 10.20 11.60
CA TYR A 291 29.36 9.87 10.39
C TYR A 291 28.05 9.11 10.59
N SER A 292 27.86 8.46 11.74
CA SER A 292 26.62 7.73 12.03
C SER A 292 25.45 8.70 12.11
N GLU A 293 24.33 8.29 11.51
CA GLU A 293 23.07 9.05 11.47
C GLU A 293 22.08 8.57 12.55
N ASP A 294 22.47 7.55 13.33
CA ASP A 294 21.69 7.08 14.46
C ASP A 294 21.87 7.98 15.69
N VAL A 295 20.86 8.00 16.58
CA VAL A 295 20.90 8.76 17.82
C VAL A 295 22.03 8.34 18.76
N THR A 296 22.55 7.12 18.61
CA THR A 296 23.71 6.60 19.35
C THR A 296 25.06 6.98 18.75
N ALA A 297 25.13 7.82 17.72
CA ALA A 297 26.40 8.30 17.15
C ALA A 297 27.35 8.87 18.23
N GLY A 298 26.83 9.73 19.12
CA GLY A 298 27.59 10.42 20.17
C GLY A 298 28.27 9.51 21.22
N PRO A 299 27.64 8.41 21.68
CA PRO A 299 28.33 7.38 22.47
C PRO A 299 29.13 6.38 21.61
N GLY A 300 29.64 6.77 20.44
CA GLY A 300 30.44 5.88 19.58
C GLY A 300 29.63 4.79 18.87
N GLY A 301 28.31 4.98 18.74
CA GLY A 301 27.40 4.02 18.12
C GLY A 301 26.86 2.95 19.07
N ASP A 302 27.09 3.07 20.38
CA ASP A 302 26.73 2.06 21.38
C ASP A 302 25.21 1.87 21.50
N LEU A 303 24.73 0.67 21.19
CA LEU A 303 23.32 0.25 21.33
C LEU A 303 23.04 -0.47 22.65
N GLY A 304 24.07 -0.78 23.44
CA GLY A 304 23.94 -1.57 24.66
C GLY A 304 23.68 -3.05 24.39
N PHE A 305 23.20 -3.75 25.43
CA PHE A 305 22.82 -5.15 25.33
C PHE A 305 21.43 -5.30 24.74
N MET A 306 21.34 -6.15 23.72
CA MET A 306 20.07 -6.56 23.15
C MET A 306 20.11 -8.03 22.72
N SER A 307 18.96 -8.65 22.76
CA SER A 307 18.71 -9.99 22.25
C SER A 307 18.51 -9.98 20.73
N LEU A 308 18.61 -11.15 20.09
CA LEU A 308 18.47 -11.24 18.62
C LEU A 308 17.06 -10.92 18.14
N ASP A 309 16.04 -11.14 18.97
CA ASP A 309 14.63 -10.83 18.70
C ASP A 309 14.31 -9.34 18.80
N GLU A 310 15.12 -8.57 19.52
CA GLU A 310 15.05 -7.11 19.56
C GLU A 310 15.73 -6.45 18.34
N MET A 311 16.53 -7.20 17.57
CA MET A 311 17.22 -6.73 16.38
C MET A 311 16.36 -6.89 15.11
N ASP A 312 16.62 -6.04 14.13
CA ASP A 312 16.17 -6.30 12.75
C ASP A 312 16.82 -7.58 12.21
N GLU A 313 16.11 -8.35 11.39
CA GLU A 313 16.53 -9.69 10.93
C GLU A 313 17.93 -9.69 10.29
N ASP A 314 18.25 -8.67 9.49
CA ASP A 314 19.55 -8.54 8.83
C ASP A 314 20.68 -8.30 9.84
N LEU A 315 20.41 -7.52 10.90
CA LEU A 315 21.36 -7.24 11.97
C LEU A 315 21.53 -8.47 12.87
N ALA A 316 20.44 -9.11 13.26
CA ALA A 316 20.45 -10.33 14.07
C ALA A 316 21.29 -11.42 13.40
N MET A 317 21.10 -11.62 12.09
CA MET A 317 21.85 -12.60 11.31
C MET A 317 23.35 -12.27 11.30
N ALA A 318 23.72 -11.01 11.09
CA ALA A 318 25.12 -10.59 11.14
C ALA A 318 25.73 -10.83 12.53
N VAL A 319 25.12 -10.29 13.59
CA VAL A 319 25.63 -10.35 14.98
C VAL A 319 25.74 -11.78 15.50
N SER A 320 24.78 -12.64 15.16
CA SER A 320 24.79 -14.06 15.57
C SER A 320 25.99 -14.84 15.01
N SER A 321 26.54 -14.38 13.87
CA SER A 321 27.68 -15.03 13.20
C SER A 321 29.04 -14.44 13.57
N MET A 322 29.07 -13.30 14.26
CA MET A 322 30.29 -12.58 14.60
C MET A 322 30.94 -13.11 15.89
N ASP A 323 32.26 -13.06 15.94
CA ASP A 323 33.07 -13.26 17.15
C ASP A 323 33.04 -11.99 18.05
N GLU A 324 33.44 -12.14 19.31
CA GLU A 324 33.60 -10.99 20.21
C GLU A 324 34.73 -10.07 19.73
N ASN A 325 34.51 -8.77 19.86
CA ASN A 325 35.34 -7.67 19.34
C ASN A 325 35.47 -7.64 17.80
N GLU A 326 34.66 -8.42 17.07
CA GLU A 326 34.65 -8.38 15.60
C GLU A 326 33.91 -7.14 15.08
N ILE A 327 34.44 -6.56 14.01
CA ILE A 327 33.73 -5.56 13.20
C ILE A 327 33.32 -6.19 11.87
N SER A 328 32.04 -6.11 11.58
CA SER A 328 31.44 -6.66 10.36
C SER A 328 31.80 -5.87 9.10
N GLY A 329 31.49 -6.45 7.94
CA GLY A 329 31.40 -5.71 6.69
C GLY A 329 30.20 -4.74 6.66
N VAL A 330 29.95 -4.15 5.50
CA VAL A 330 28.72 -3.37 5.29
C VAL A 330 27.52 -4.32 5.28
N VAL A 331 26.65 -4.19 6.27
CA VAL A 331 25.37 -4.90 6.40
C VAL A 331 24.25 -3.99 5.88
N LYS A 332 23.41 -4.50 4.99
CA LYS A 332 22.24 -3.78 4.48
C LYS A 332 21.00 -4.26 5.22
N SER A 333 20.21 -3.34 5.76
CA SER A 333 18.87 -3.61 6.29
C SER A 333 17.81 -2.79 5.57
N ARG A 334 16.54 -2.99 5.94
CA ARG A 334 15.42 -2.16 5.43
C ARG A 334 15.55 -0.67 5.77
N TYR A 335 16.29 -0.33 6.82
CA TYR A 335 16.46 1.07 7.25
C TYR A 335 17.62 1.76 6.54
N GLY A 336 18.65 1.00 6.16
CA GLY A 336 19.83 1.56 5.52
C GLY A 336 21.02 0.62 5.60
N TYR A 337 22.21 1.19 5.74
CA TYR A 337 23.45 0.44 5.81
C TYR A 337 24.11 0.61 7.17
N HIS A 338 24.73 -0.47 7.62
CA HIS A 338 25.32 -0.60 8.95
C HIS A 338 26.73 -1.16 8.83
N ILE A 339 27.62 -0.70 9.70
CA ILE A 339 28.84 -1.43 10.07
C ILE A 339 28.70 -1.70 11.56
N ILE A 340 28.67 -2.98 11.94
CA ILE A 340 28.38 -3.43 13.31
C ILE A 340 29.69 -3.89 13.96
N LYS A 341 29.90 -3.49 15.21
CA LYS A 341 30.93 -4.02 16.10
C LYS A 341 30.25 -4.81 17.22
N LYS A 342 30.62 -6.08 17.38
CA LYS A 342 30.16 -6.91 18.49
C LYS A 342 31.17 -6.81 19.61
N GLU A 343 30.82 -6.16 20.71
CA GLU A 343 31.72 -5.98 21.85
C GLU A 343 31.82 -7.28 22.65
N GLU A 344 30.68 -7.79 23.12
CA GLU A 344 30.61 -9.03 23.91
C GLU A 344 29.28 -9.77 23.76
N ALA A 345 29.27 -11.06 24.10
CA ALA A 345 28.06 -11.87 24.19
C ALA A 345 27.97 -12.53 25.57
N VAL A 346 26.84 -12.34 26.25
CA VAL A 346 26.60 -12.90 27.58
C VAL A 346 25.30 -13.70 27.60
N MET A 347 25.24 -14.73 28.44
CA MET A 347 23.97 -15.37 28.76
C MET A 347 23.24 -14.48 29.76
N GLY A 348 22.11 -13.89 29.35
CA GLY A 348 21.26 -13.10 30.23
C GLY A 348 20.73 -13.94 31.38
N ALA A 349 20.61 -13.34 32.56
CA ALA A 349 19.98 -13.98 33.70
C ALA A 349 18.46 -13.75 33.62
N GLU A 350 17.69 -14.77 33.22
CA GLU A 350 16.27 -14.81 33.59
C GLU A 350 16.14 -15.58 34.90
N VAL A 351 15.72 -14.87 35.95
CA VAL A 351 15.18 -15.49 37.16
C VAL A 351 13.73 -15.03 37.25
N GLU A 352 12.85 -15.68 36.49
CA GLU A 352 11.46 -15.78 36.94
C GLU A 352 11.38 -16.90 37.98
N GLU A 353 10.82 -16.62 39.16
CA GLU A 353 10.55 -17.65 40.16
C GLU A 353 9.57 -18.69 39.59
N GLY A 354 10.10 -19.83 39.14
CA GLY A 354 9.29 -21.02 38.81
C GLY A 354 9.43 -21.55 37.39
N THR A 355 10.25 -20.96 36.53
CA THR A 355 10.59 -21.50 35.22
C THR A 355 12.04 -21.98 35.20
N ASP A 356 12.26 -23.11 34.55
CA ASP A 356 13.54 -23.72 34.19
C ASP A 356 14.22 -22.94 33.04
N GLY A 357 14.22 -21.60 33.14
CA GLY A 357 14.64 -20.67 32.10
C GLY A 357 16.09 -20.88 31.69
N GLU A 358 16.29 -21.31 30.43
CA GLU A 358 17.56 -21.16 29.76
C GLU A 358 17.78 -19.67 29.52
N GLY A 359 18.86 -19.09 30.05
CA GLY A 359 19.12 -17.67 29.89
C GLY A 359 19.10 -17.23 28.42
N VAL A 360 18.50 -16.08 28.13
CA VAL A 360 18.47 -15.53 26.77
C VAL A 360 19.83 -14.91 26.44
N ALA A 361 20.43 -15.29 25.31
CA ALA A 361 21.70 -14.69 24.88
C ALA A 361 21.52 -13.19 24.57
N GLN A 362 22.38 -12.37 25.16
CA GLN A 362 22.41 -10.92 25.05
C GLN A 362 23.72 -10.49 24.40
N TYR A 363 23.65 -9.54 23.47
CA TYR A 363 24.78 -9.08 22.67
C TYR A 363 24.98 -7.59 22.90
N HIS A 364 26.15 -7.19 23.38
CA HIS A 364 26.54 -5.78 23.42
C HIS A 364 27.10 -5.41 22.06
N ILE A 365 26.44 -4.50 21.36
CA ILE A 365 26.85 -4.09 20.01
C ILE A 365 26.92 -2.57 19.89
N SER A 366 27.79 -2.13 18.99
CA SER A 366 27.85 -0.75 18.51
C SER A 366 27.67 -0.74 16.99
N HIS A 367 27.12 0.33 16.42
CA HIS A 367 26.95 0.46 14.97
C HIS A 367 27.29 1.84 14.40
N ILE A 368 27.72 1.85 13.14
CA ILE A 368 27.72 3.04 12.29
C ILE A 368 26.57 2.88 11.31
N PHE A 369 25.56 3.74 11.42
CA PHE A 369 24.36 3.68 10.60
C PHE A 369 24.33 4.83 9.59
N VAL A 370 23.98 4.51 8.34
CA VAL A 370 23.65 5.50 7.30
C VAL A 370 22.30 5.12 6.70
N GLY A 371 21.32 6.01 6.84
CA GLY A 371 19.95 5.77 6.45
C GLY A 371 19.76 5.75 4.93
N THR A 372 18.86 4.88 4.47
CA THR A 372 18.25 5.01 3.13
C THR A 372 17.07 5.97 3.20
N GLN A 373 16.50 6.33 2.05
CA GLN A 373 15.38 7.25 2.00
C GLN A 373 14.26 6.73 2.90
N SER A 374 13.80 7.59 3.83
CA SER A 374 12.71 7.24 4.72
C SER A 374 11.42 7.08 3.94
N ILE A 375 10.56 6.16 4.38
CA ILE A 375 9.23 5.98 3.82
C ILE A 375 8.44 7.28 3.90
N ASP A 376 8.61 8.10 4.93
CA ASP A 376 7.90 9.38 5.05
C ASP A 376 8.35 10.39 3.99
N ASP A 377 9.65 10.55 3.78
CA ASP A 377 10.17 11.42 2.71
C ASP A 377 9.74 10.91 1.34
N TYR A 378 9.79 9.59 1.13
CA TYR A 378 9.29 8.96 -0.09
C TYR A 378 7.81 9.28 -0.33
N LEU A 379 6.96 9.09 0.69
CA LEU A 379 5.52 9.33 0.59
C LEU A 379 5.20 10.82 0.41
N ASN A 380 5.94 11.71 1.07
CA ASN A 380 5.78 13.16 0.91
C ASN A 380 6.15 13.60 -0.51
N ASN A 381 7.29 13.14 -1.04
CA ASN A 381 7.68 13.40 -2.43
C ASN A 381 6.67 12.85 -3.43
N LYS A 382 6.07 11.69 -3.14
CA LYS A 382 5.00 11.11 -3.96
C LYS A 382 3.68 11.84 -3.80
N ALA A 383 3.40 12.43 -2.64
CA ALA A 383 2.21 13.25 -2.42
C ALA A 383 2.27 14.52 -3.28
N ASP A 384 3.45 15.12 -3.45
CA ASP A 384 3.67 16.28 -4.34
C ASP A 384 3.43 15.96 -5.81
N ASP A 385 3.69 14.72 -6.24
CA ASP A 385 3.33 14.22 -7.58
C ASP A 385 1.78 14.18 -7.78
N PHE A 386 1.00 14.25 -6.69
CA PHE A 386 -0.46 14.21 -6.73
C PHE A 386 -1.09 15.56 -6.44
N SER A 387 -2.17 15.88 -7.15
CA SER A 387 -3.00 17.02 -6.79
C SER A 387 -3.81 16.67 -5.54
N VAL A 388 -3.32 17.13 -4.39
CA VAL A 388 -4.00 16.97 -3.09
C VAL A 388 -5.03 18.09 -2.92
N HIS A 389 -6.29 17.71 -2.71
CA HIS A 389 -7.36 18.64 -2.37
C HIS A 389 -8.00 18.22 -1.04
N ASN A 390 -7.82 19.04 -0.01
CA ASN A 390 -8.44 18.86 1.29
C ASN A 390 -9.79 19.60 1.37
N PHE A 391 -10.83 18.90 1.80
CA PHE A 391 -12.19 19.44 1.97
C PHE A 391 -12.61 19.56 3.44
N VAL A 392 -11.76 19.12 4.37
CA VAL A 392 -11.93 19.37 5.80
C VAL A 392 -11.22 20.68 6.11
N GLN A 393 -11.99 21.65 6.62
CA GLN A 393 -11.48 22.92 7.12
C GLN A 393 -11.59 22.97 8.64
#